data_AF-A0A7X2PFB1-F1
#
_entry.id   AF-A0A7X2PFB1-F1
#
_cell.length_a   1.000
_cell.length_b   1.000
_cell.length_c   1.000
_cell.angle_alpha   90.00
_cell.angle_beta   90.00
_cell.angle_gamma   90.00
#
_symmetry.space_group_name_H-M   'P 1'
#
loop_
_entity.id
_entity.type
_entity.pdbx_description
1 polymer ?
#
loop_
_entity_poly.entity_id
_entity_poly.type
_entity_poly.pdbx_seq_one_letter_code
_entity_poly.pdbx_strand_id
1 'polypeptide(L)'
;MKNNKRANETATSVRKDMRMEKDLLALVDAVRGDVPFAAWVKRAIKMRLEKENVIRERTVKSVPIKMKIEKENINRDCTIKSVPIKKSVKVLIHNPKVKKISSNMQRSIKTKKILFDAIKILSVEEKIEIIKARYPKSELRKAIGDVVSKDSIAKYWDEIGIVLNEND
;
A
#
# COMPACT_ATOMS: atom_id res chain seq x y z
N MET A 1 19.84 17.22 -35.25
CA MET A 1 20.11 16.02 -34.43
C MET A 1 18.86 15.72 -33.60
N LYS A 2 18.16 14.60 -33.86
CA LYS A 2 16.91 14.25 -33.15
C LYS A 2 17.27 13.57 -31.83
N ASN A 3 16.92 14.20 -30.71
CA ASN A 3 17.10 13.63 -29.37
C ASN A 3 16.14 12.46 -29.16
N ASN A 4 16.57 11.25 -29.53
CA ASN A 4 15.89 10.02 -29.15
C ASN A 4 16.10 9.79 -27.65
N LYS A 5 15.11 10.17 -26.85
CA LYS A 5 15.01 9.73 -25.45
C LYS A 5 14.96 8.20 -25.47
N ARG A 6 16.03 7.54 -24.98
CA ARG A 6 16.08 6.09 -24.85
C ARG A 6 14.89 5.63 -24.00
N ALA A 7 14.11 4.69 -24.53
CA ALA A 7 13.09 4.00 -23.76
C ALA A 7 13.78 3.27 -22.60
N ASN A 8 13.18 3.33 -21.42
CA ASN A 8 13.73 2.78 -20.19
C ASN A 8 14.01 1.27 -20.34
N GLU A 9 15.29 0.89 -20.37
CA GLU A 9 15.78 -0.46 -20.68
C GLU A 9 15.33 -1.53 -19.65
N THR A 10 14.76 -1.12 -18.51
CA THR A 10 14.26 -2.02 -17.45
C THR A 10 12.74 -2.27 -17.48
N ALA A 11 11.99 -1.69 -18.42
CA ALA A 11 10.54 -1.90 -18.52
C ALA A 11 10.21 -3.07 -19.45
N THR A 12 10.29 -4.31 -18.96
CA THR A 12 9.77 -5.46 -19.71
C THR A 12 8.25 -5.31 -19.88
N SER A 13 7.82 -5.05 -21.12
CA SER A 13 6.40 -4.99 -21.46
C SER A 13 5.81 -6.39 -21.32
N VAL A 14 5.05 -6.63 -20.25
CA VAL A 14 4.42 -7.94 -19.99
C VAL A 14 3.13 -8.06 -20.80
N ARG A 15 2.99 -9.13 -21.60
CA ARG A 15 1.74 -9.47 -22.29
C ARG A 15 0.68 -9.88 -21.25
N LYS A 16 -0.53 -9.34 -21.37
CA LYS A 16 -1.66 -9.64 -20.48
C LYS A 16 -2.88 -9.94 -21.32
N ASP A 17 -3.45 -11.11 -21.11
CA ASP A 17 -4.71 -11.50 -21.75
C ASP A 17 -5.87 -11.00 -20.89
N MET A 18 -6.82 -10.32 -21.53
CA MET A 18 -7.99 -9.74 -20.88
C MET A 18 -9.24 -10.35 -21.48
N ARG A 19 -10.17 -10.79 -20.62
CA ARG A 19 -11.51 -11.22 -21.04
C ARG A 19 -12.47 -10.06 -20.89
N MET A 20 -13.21 -9.74 -21.94
CA MET A 20 -14.22 -8.68 -21.96
C MET A 20 -15.42 -9.14 -22.78
N GLU A 21 -16.58 -8.58 -22.46
CA GLU A 21 -17.80 -8.79 -23.23
C GLU A 21 -17.65 -8.23 -24.65
N LYS A 22 -18.28 -8.89 -25.62
CA LYS A 22 -18.16 -8.57 -27.05
C LYS A 22 -18.70 -7.17 -27.35
N ASP A 23 -19.80 -6.79 -26.72
CA ASP A 23 -20.44 -5.49 -26.92
C ASP A 23 -19.59 -4.35 -26.39
N LEU A 24 -18.93 -4.56 -25.25
CA LEU A 24 -17.98 -3.61 -24.68
C LEU A 24 -16.75 -3.42 -25.59
N LEU A 25 -16.25 -4.51 -26.19
CA LEU A 25 -15.14 -4.42 -27.15
C LEU A 25 -15.54 -3.61 -28.39
N ALA A 26 -16.75 -3.81 -28.91
CA ALA A 26 -17.27 -3.05 -30.05
C ALA A 26 -17.37 -1.55 -29.74
N LEU A 27 -17.85 -1.18 -28.55
CA LEU A 27 -17.89 0.22 -28.10
C LEU A 27 -16.49 0.82 -27.99
N VAL A 28 -15.53 0.07 -27.46
CA VAL A 28 -14.14 0.53 -27.35
C VAL A 28 -13.55 0.73 -28.75
N ASP A 29 -13.78 -0.19 -29.68
CA ASP A 29 -13.28 -0.11 -31.05
C ASP A 29 -13.86 1.11 -31.79
N ALA A 30 -15.14 1.42 -31.58
CA ALA A 30 -15.77 2.62 -32.13
C ALA A 30 -15.17 3.94 -31.60
N VAL A 31 -14.83 3.99 -30.30
CA VAL A 31 -14.25 5.19 -29.66
C VAL A 31 -12.75 5.32 -29.90
N ARG A 32 -12.07 4.20 -30.11
CA ARG A 32 -10.62 4.13 -30.30
C ARG A 32 -10.18 4.59 -31.68
N GLY A 33 -10.97 4.27 -32.72
CA GLY A 33 -10.55 4.42 -34.11
C GLY A 33 -9.27 3.63 -34.39
N ASP A 34 -8.31 4.29 -35.06
CA ASP A 34 -7.08 3.66 -35.58
C ASP A 34 -5.98 3.41 -34.53
N VAL A 35 -6.19 3.81 -33.28
CA VAL A 35 -5.18 3.62 -32.23
C VAL A 35 -5.11 2.13 -31.84
N PRO A 36 -3.93 1.50 -31.66
CA PRO A 36 -3.85 0.13 -31.18
C PRO A 36 -4.51 -0.04 -29.81
N PHE A 37 -5.27 -1.12 -29.60
CA PHE A 37 -6.03 -1.39 -28.37
C PHE A 37 -5.20 -1.18 -27.09
N ALA A 38 -4.00 -1.75 -27.03
CA ALA A 38 -3.12 -1.65 -25.87
C ALA A 38 -2.69 -0.20 -25.56
N ALA A 39 -2.46 0.62 -26.59
CA ALA A 39 -2.11 2.02 -26.42
C ALA A 39 -3.32 2.84 -25.91
N TRP A 40 -4.50 2.56 -26.46
CA TRP A 40 -5.74 3.19 -26.03
C TRP A 40 -6.07 2.87 -24.56
N VAL A 41 -5.97 1.59 -24.17
CA VAL A 41 -6.20 1.16 -22.77
C VAL A 41 -5.22 1.84 -21.82
N LYS A 42 -3.92 1.90 -22.16
CA LYS A 42 -2.92 2.61 -21.34
C LYS A 42 -3.27 4.09 -21.19
N ARG A 43 -3.74 4.75 -22.25
CA ARG A 43 -4.17 6.15 -22.23
C ARG A 43 -5.40 6.34 -21.34
N ALA A 44 -6.42 5.51 -21.48
CA ALA A 44 -7.64 5.56 -20.68
C ALA A 44 -7.35 5.38 -19.18
N ILE A 45 -6.52 4.39 -18.82
CA ILE A 45 -6.08 4.15 -17.44
C ILE A 45 -5.30 5.34 -16.90
N LYS A 46 -4.35 5.89 -17.69
CA LYS A 46 -3.57 7.06 -17.28
C LYS A 46 -4.47 8.27 -17.00
N MET A 47 -5.42 8.56 -17.88
CA MET A 47 -6.39 9.66 -17.70
C MET A 47 -7.25 9.47 -16.44
N ARG A 48 -7.68 8.24 -16.15
CA ARG A 48 -8.42 7.94 -14.92
C ARG A 48 -7.58 8.17 -13.67
N LEU A 49 -6.35 7.66 -13.66
CA LEU A 49 -5.43 7.82 -12.53
C LEU A 49 -5.06 9.29 -12.28
N GLU A 50 -4.87 10.06 -13.35
CA GLU A 50 -4.61 11.50 -13.25
C GLU A 50 -5.82 12.25 -12.68
N LYS A 51 -7.04 11.94 -13.14
CA LYS A 51 -8.28 12.49 -12.55
C LYS A 51 -8.41 12.15 -11.06
N GLU A 52 -8.15 10.90 -10.68
CA GLU A 52 -8.19 10.47 -9.28
C GLU A 52 -7.13 11.16 -8.41
N ASN A 53 -5.92 11.41 -8.94
CA ASN A 53 -4.88 12.17 -8.22
C ASN A 53 -5.26 13.65 -8.04
N VAL A 54 -5.83 14.29 -9.07
CA VAL A 54 -6.32 15.67 -8.98
C VAL A 54 -7.47 15.78 -7.96
N ILE A 55 -8.35 14.78 -7.88
CA ILE A 55 -9.42 14.75 -6.87
C ILE A 55 -8.83 14.66 -5.46
N ARG A 56 -7.81 13.81 -5.24
CA ARG A 56 -7.14 13.67 -3.94
C ARG A 56 -6.43 14.96 -3.50
N GLU A 57 -5.74 15.65 -4.41
CA GLU A 57 -5.09 16.93 -4.13
C GLU A 57 -6.11 18.02 -3.77
N ARG A 58 -7.28 18.05 -4.42
CA ARG A 58 -8.35 19.01 -4.13
C ARG A 58 -9.04 18.79 -2.78
N THR A 59 -9.10 17.55 -2.30
CA THR A 59 -9.72 17.22 -1.00
C THR A 59 -8.83 17.52 0.22
N VAL A 60 -7.53 17.76 0.03
CA VAL A 60 -6.61 18.11 1.12
C VAL A 60 -6.46 19.63 1.16
N LYS A 61 -7.52 20.33 1.62
CA LYS A 61 -7.32 21.68 2.18
C LYS A 61 -6.66 21.50 3.54
N SER A 62 -5.38 21.88 3.59
CA SER A 62 -4.47 21.78 4.72
C SER A 62 -5.04 22.35 6.02
N VAL A 63 -5.19 21.50 7.04
CA VAL A 63 -5.22 21.95 8.43
C VAL A 63 -3.76 21.99 8.94
N PRO A 64 -3.28 23.10 9.53
CA PRO A 64 -1.92 23.17 10.04
C PRO A 64 -1.84 22.41 11.37
N ILE A 65 -1.25 21.21 11.35
CA ILE A 65 -0.92 20.47 12.56
C ILE A 65 0.46 20.95 13.04
N LYS A 66 0.49 21.65 14.18
CA LYS A 66 1.73 21.93 14.92
C LYS A 66 2.25 20.61 15.50
N MET A 67 3.31 20.05 14.93
CA MET A 67 4.03 18.94 15.55
C MET A 67 5.14 19.49 16.45
N LYS A 68 5.06 19.19 17.75
CA LYS A 68 6.22 19.26 18.66
C LYS A 68 7.14 18.10 18.30
N ILE A 69 8.37 18.43 17.90
CA ILE A 69 9.43 17.44 17.66
C ILE A 69 10.19 17.31 18.99
N GLU A 70 10.01 16.18 19.67
CA GLU A 70 10.95 15.75 20.71
C GLU A 70 12.19 15.18 20.03
N LYS A 71 13.34 15.73 20.43
CA LYS A 71 14.65 15.47 19.83
C LYS A 71 15.27 14.26 20.51
N GLU A 72 15.59 13.23 19.74
CA GLU A 72 16.64 12.28 20.13
C GLU A 72 17.76 12.26 19.09
N ASN A 73 18.88 12.84 19.52
CA ASN A 73 20.27 12.46 19.29
C ASN A 73 20.65 11.80 17.96
N ILE A 74 21.23 12.60 17.06
CA ILE A 74 22.47 12.24 16.37
C ILE A 74 23.44 13.40 16.49
N ASN A 75 24.61 13.10 17.03
CA ASN A 75 25.70 13.99 17.40
C ASN A 75 26.76 14.00 16.29
N ARG A 76 27.44 15.15 16.14
CA ARG A 76 28.74 15.40 15.48
C ARG A 76 28.79 15.89 14.02
N ASP A 77 29.10 17.19 13.97
CA ASP A 77 30.13 17.86 13.17
C ASP A 77 29.87 18.12 11.67
N CYS A 78 29.34 19.31 11.39
CA CYS A 78 29.99 20.24 10.46
C CYS A 78 29.52 21.69 10.64
N THR A 79 30.50 22.57 10.83
CA THR A 79 30.45 24.02 11.03
C THR A 79 29.65 24.75 9.95
N ILE A 80 28.60 25.49 10.35
CA ILE A 80 27.87 26.40 9.45
C ILE A 80 28.72 27.65 9.23
N LYS A 81 29.40 27.73 8.08
CA LYS A 81 29.89 29.01 7.55
C LYS A 81 28.75 29.68 6.79
N SER A 82 28.29 30.82 7.30
CA SER A 82 27.36 31.72 6.64
C SER A 82 28.00 32.35 5.40
N VAL A 83 27.47 32.07 4.22
CA VAL A 83 27.78 32.84 2.99
C VAL A 83 26.48 33.04 2.19
N PRO A 84 26.13 34.29 1.80
CA PRO A 84 24.85 34.58 1.16
C PRO A 84 25.03 34.56 -0.36
N ILE A 85 24.50 33.56 -1.08
CA ILE A 85 24.46 33.64 -2.55
C ILE A 85 23.12 33.13 -3.11
N LYS A 86 22.41 34.09 -3.68
CA LYS A 86 21.24 33.96 -4.56
C LYS A 86 21.49 32.94 -5.67
N LYS A 87 20.69 31.87 -5.68
CA LYS A 87 20.24 31.12 -6.86
C LYS A 87 19.11 30.22 -6.38
N SER A 88 17.95 30.32 -7.00
CA SER A 88 16.77 29.50 -6.70
C SER A 88 17.11 28.03 -6.90
N VAL A 89 17.55 27.36 -5.83
CA VAL A 89 17.59 25.90 -5.79
C VAL A 89 16.14 25.47 -5.80
N LYS A 90 15.68 24.91 -6.92
CA LYS A 90 14.44 24.15 -6.96
C LYS A 90 14.70 22.92 -6.10
N VAL A 91 14.48 23.05 -4.79
CA VAL A 91 14.51 21.93 -3.86
C VAL A 91 13.40 21.02 -4.35
N LEU A 92 13.79 19.99 -5.09
CA LEU A 92 12.93 18.86 -5.37
C LEU A 92 12.75 18.19 -4.01
N ILE A 93 11.79 18.70 -3.24
CA ILE A 93 11.26 17.99 -2.10
C ILE A 93 10.71 16.73 -2.72
N HIS A 94 11.48 15.65 -2.62
CA HIS A 94 11.02 14.31 -2.88
C HIS A 94 9.90 14.09 -1.87
N ASN A 95 8.67 14.50 -2.20
CA ASN A 95 7.48 14.04 -1.50
C ASN A 95 7.60 12.52 -1.49
N PRO A 96 7.70 11.87 -0.32
CA PRO A 96 7.92 10.44 -0.26
C PRO A 96 6.82 9.80 -1.09
N LYS A 97 7.21 9.15 -2.20
CA LYS A 97 6.28 8.44 -3.09
C LYS A 97 5.46 7.54 -2.19
N VAL A 98 4.17 7.88 -2.00
CA VAL A 98 3.23 7.00 -1.32
C VAL A 98 3.31 5.68 -2.08
N LYS A 99 3.95 4.67 -1.48
CA LYS A 99 4.13 3.37 -2.10
C LYS A 99 2.74 2.87 -2.44
N LYS A 100 2.42 2.73 -3.74
CA LYS A 100 1.18 2.08 -4.16
C LYS A 100 1.18 0.68 -3.55
N ILE A 101 0.31 0.47 -2.57
CA ILE A 101 0.17 -0.81 -1.88
C ILE A 101 -0.28 -1.82 -2.94
N SER A 102 0.47 -2.92 -3.10
CA SER A 102 0.11 -3.96 -4.05
C SER A 102 -1.22 -4.62 -3.66
N SER A 103 -1.95 -5.17 -4.63
CA SER A 103 -3.20 -5.91 -4.35
C SER A 103 -3.00 -7.01 -3.30
N ASN A 104 -1.85 -7.70 -3.35
CA ASN A 104 -1.51 -8.74 -2.38
C ASN A 104 -1.31 -8.16 -0.98
N MET A 105 -0.64 -7.01 -0.88
CA MET A 105 -0.44 -6.32 0.39
C MET A 105 -1.76 -5.81 0.96
N GLN A 106 -2.67 -5.29 0.12
CA GLN A 106 -4.02 -4.91 0.55
C GLN A 106 -4.80 -6.12 1.08
N ARG A 107 -4.71 -7.27 0.39
CA ARG A 107 -5.36 -8.52 0.84
C ARG A 107 -4.81 -8.99 2.18
N SER A 108 -3.49 -8.94 2.37
CA SER A 108 -2.88 -9.29 3.66
C SER A 108 -3.28 -8.34 4.77
N ILE A 109 -3.34 -7.02 4.52
CA ILE A 109 -3.79 -6.04 5.51
C ILE A 109 -5.23 -6.33 5.92
N LYS A 110 -6.12 -6.60 4.96
CA LYS A 110 -7.52 -6.94 5.23
C LYS A 110 -7.64 -8.22 6.06
N THR A 111 -6.85 -9.26 5.72
CA THR A 111 -6.85 -10.54 6.44
C THR A 111 -6.35 -10.37 7.88
N LYS A 112 -5.25 -9.63 8.07
CA LYS A 112 -4.72 -9.27 9.40
C LYS A 112 -5.76 -8.54 10.23
N LYS A 113 -6.41 -7.53 9.65
CA LYS A 113 -7.43 -6.75 10.35
C LYS A 113 -8.55 -7.65 10.88
N ILE A 114 -9.12 -8.50 10.01
CA ILE A 114 -10.18 -9.44 10.40
C ILE A 114 -9.72 -10.37 11.53
N LEU A 115 -8.50 -10.92 11.42
CA LEU A 115 -7.93 -11.82 12.42
C LEU A 115 -7.73 -11.12 13.78
N PHE A 116 -7.13 -9.94 13.81
CA PHE A 116 -6.90 -9.21 15.06
C PHE A 116 -8.20 -8.67 15.68
N ASP A 117 -9.15 -8.25 14.85
CA ASP A 117 -10.48 -7.85 15.34
C ASP A 117 -11.19 -9.04 16.01
N ALA A 118 -11.07 -10.26 15.45
CA ALA A 118 -11.60 -11.46 16.08
C ALA A 118 -10.88 -11.82 17.39
N ILE A 119 -9.54 -11.72 17.44
CA ILE A 119 -8.76 -11.98 18.66
C ILE A 119 -9.13 -10.99 19.79
N LYS A 120 -9.44 -9.75 19.46
CA LYS A 120 -9.86 -8.73 20.44
C LYS A 120 -11.19 -9.03 21.11
N ILE A 121 -12.07 -9.78 20.43
CA ILE A 121 -13.39 -10.16 20.97
C ILE A 121 -13.25 -11.31 21.98
N LEU A 122 -12.20 -12.12 21.88
CA LEU A 122 -11.95 -13.23 22.82
C LEU A 122 -11.70 -12.72 24.24
N SER A 123 -12.22 -13.47 25.22
CA SER A 123 -11.99 -13.18 26.63
C SER A 123 -10.52 -13.41 27.03
N VAL A 124 -10.11 -12.81 28.15
CA VAL A 124 -8.74 -12.98 28.67
C VAL A 124 -8.47 -14.46 29.01
N GLU A 125 -9.47 -15.15 29.55
CA GLU A 125 -9.41 -16.57 29.90
C GLU A 125 -9.19 -17.46 28.67
N GLU A 126 -9.95 -17.19 27.59
CA GLU A 126 -9.81 -17.90 26.32
C GLU A 126 -8.42 -17.69 25.71
N LYS A 127 -7.89 -16.46 25.76
CA LYS A 127 -6.53 -16.17 25.25
C LYS A 127 -5.46 -16.96 26.01
N ILE A 128 -5.56 -17.00 27.35
CA ILE A 128 -4.62 -17.76 28.19
C ILE A 128 -4.72 -19.26 27.91
N GLU A 129 -5.94 -19.78 27.75
CA GLU A 129 -6.17 -21.20 27.42
C GLU A 129 -5.56 -21.56 26.06
N ILE A 130 -5.77 -20.71 25.05
CA ILE A 130 -5.17 -20.88 23.72
C ILE A 130 -3.64 -20.92 23.80
N ILE A 131 -3.00 -20.04 24.57
CA ILE A 131 -1.54 -20.02 24.72
C ILE A 131 -1.03 -21.29 25.40
N LYS A 132 -1.73 -21.77 26.44
CA LYS A 132 -1.34 -22.97 27.20
C LYS A 132 -1.65 -24.28 26.49
N ALA A 133 -2.46 -24.25 25.44
CA ALA A 133 -2.85 -25.44 24.71
C ALA A 133 -1.67 -26.12 24.02
N ARG A 134 -1.74 -27.45 23.86
CA ARG A 134 -0.75 -28.25 23.11
C ARG A 134 -0.63 -27.81 21.65
N TYR A 135 -1.73 -27.33 21.06
CA TYR A 135 -1.82 -26.90 19.66
C TYR A 135 -2.44 -25.50 19.55
N PRO A 136 -1.72 -24.44 19.95
CA PRO A 136 -2.29 -23.12 20.18
C PRO A 136 -2.88 -22.49 18.90
N LYS A 137 -2.26 -22.74 17.74
CA LYS A 137 -2.78 -22.31 16.41
C LYS A 137 -4.14 -22.93 16.07
N SER A 138 -4.35 -24.18 16.47
CA SER A 138 -5.59 -24.91 16.18
C SER A 138 -6.70 -24.47 17.13
N GLU A 139 -6.39 -24.28 18.40
CA GLU A 139 -7.35 -23.78 19.39
C GLU A 139 -7.78 -22.36 19.06
N LEU A 140 -6.85 -21.49 18.65
CA LEU A 140 -7.20 -20.15 18.18
C LEU A 140 -8.21 -20.21 17.01
N ARG A 141 -7.98 -21.11 16.04
CA ARG A 141 -8.88 -21.26 14.89
C ARG A 141 -10.29 -21.70 15.31
N LYS A 142 -10.40 -22.56 16.32
CA LYS A 142 -11.70 -22.97 16.87
C LYS A 142 -12.38 -21.80 17.57
N ALA A 143 -11.64 -21.04 18.37
CA ALA A 143 -12.17 -19.92 19.15
C ALA A 143 -12.70 -18.78 18.27
N ILE A 144 -11.97 -18.38 17.22
CA ILE A 144 -12.41 -17.30 16.33
C ILE A 144 -13.41 -17.74 15.24
N GLY A 145 -13.66 -19.05 15.10
CA GLY A 145 -14.40 -19.62 13.98
C GLY A 145 -13.63 -19.52 12.66
N ASP A 146 -14.07 -20.22 11.61
CA ASP A 146 -13.38 -20.33 10.30
C ASP A 146 -13.30 -19.02 9.47
N VAL A 147 -13.27 -17.88 10.14
CA VAL A 147 -13.12 -16.51 9.63
C VAL A 147 -11.85 -16.32 8.80
N VAL A 148 -10.78 -17.04 9.15
CA VAL A 148 -9.51 -17.02 8.43
C VAL A 148 -8.92 -18.40 8.24
N SER A 149 -8.22 -18.59 7.12
CA SER A 149 -7.57 -19.87 6.77
C SER A 149 -6.50 -20.27 7.80
N LYS A 150 -6.31 -21.57 7.97
CA LYS A 150 -5.24 -22.16 8.81
C LYS A 150 -3.86 -21.60 8.43
N ASP A 151 -3.61 -21.42 7.15
CA ASP A 151 -2.34 -20.91 6.63
C ASP A 151 -2.12 -19.44 7.00
N SER A 152 -3.19 -18.63 7.06
CA SER A 152 -3.09 -17.24 7.50
C SER A 152 -2.76 -17.13 8.98
N ILE A 153 -3.37 -17.98 9.82
CA ILE A 153 -3.05 -18.05 11.25
C ILE A 153 -1.59 -18.46 11.43
N ALA A 154 -1.13 -19.49 10.71
CA ALA A 154 0.25 -19.94 10.78
C ALA A 154 1.25 -18.86 10.33
N LYS A 155 0.92 -18.12 9.27
CA LYS A 155 1.75 -17.06 8.69
C LYS A 155 1.91 -15.85 9.61
N TYR A 156 0.88 -15.50 10.36
CA TYR A 156 0.87 -14.32 11.24
C TYR A 156 1.00 -14.68 12.72
N TRP A 157 1.38 -15.92 13.03
CA TRP A 157 1.40 -16.43 14.41
C TRP A 157 2.29 -15.62 15.35
N ASP A 158 3.44 -15.14 14.89
CA ASP A 158 4.34 -14.37 15.74
C ASP A 158 3.70 -13.05 16.21
N GLU A 159 2.98 -12.38 15.30
CA GLU A 159 2.22 -11.16 15.62
C GLU A 159 1.00 -11.46 16.49
N ILE A 160 0.31 -12.57 16.22
CA ILE A 160 -0.80 -13.07 17.05
C ILE A 160 -0.33 -13.36 18.47
N GLY A 161 0.83 -14.00 18.63
CA GLY A 161 1.38 -14.38 19.93
C GLY A 161 1.68 -13.15 20.79
N ILE A 162 2.12 -12.05 20.18
CA ILE A 162 2.27 -10.77 20.88
C ILE A 162 0.91 -10.28 21.38
N VAL A 163 -0.10 -10.23 20.51
CA VAL A 163 -1.46 -9.74 20.86
C VAL A 163 -2.18 -10.64 21.87
N LEU A 164 -1.93 -11.95 21.86
CA LEU A 164 -2.47 -12.87 22.86
C LEU A 164 -1.78 -12.72 24.23
N ASN A 165 -0.51 -12.29 24.25
CA ASN A 165 0.26 -12.07 25.47
C ASN A 165 0.13 -10.63 26.02
N GLU A 166 -0.25 -9.67 25.19
CA GLU A 166 -0.71 -8.33 25.59
C GLU A 166 -2.02 -8.47 26.38
N ASN A 167 -1.87 -8.85 27.64
CA ASN A 167 -2.89 -8.70 28.66
C ASN A 167 -2.76 -7.26 29.18
N ASP A 168 -3.79 -6.43 28.98
CA ASP A 168 -3.94 -5.17 29.71
C ASP A 168 -3.96 -5.43 31.23
#